data_AF-A0A3A9BJD0-F1
#
_entry.id   AF-A0A3A9BJD0-F1
#
_cell.length_a   1.000
_cell.length_b   1.000
_cell.length_c   1.000
_cell.angle_alpha   90.00
_cell.angle_beta   90.00
_cell.angle_gamma   90.00
#
_symmetry.space_group_name_H-M   'P 1'
#
loop_
_entity.id
_entity.type
_entity.pdbx_description
1 polymer ?
#
loop_
_entity_poly.entity_id
_entity_poly.type
_entity_poly.pdbx_seq_one_letter_code
_entity_poly.pdbx_strand_id
1 'polypeptide(L)'
;MKNILILIHCYYPGYKAGGPQNTVKQIVETYGNKSNISILTKNHDVGEKTPYELETNCWILVGNAKVKYLSDKKYNLKSISKAYKDFDMIYACGIFEVGTILILIIHRFSGKKKKDLYVASMGVFSKGALSLLDS
;
A
#
# COMPACT_ATOMS: atom_id res chain seq x y z
N MET A 1 3.95 14.24 15.60
CA MET A 1 4.51 13.18 14.72
C MET A 1 3.59 13.02 13.52
N LYS A 2 4.12 12.91 12.28
CA LYS A 2 3.29 12.68 11.09
C LYS A 2 2.81 11.23 11.04
N ASN A 3 1.55 11.00 10.70
CA ASN A 3 1.00 9.68 10.44
C ASN A 3 1.28 9.29 8.98
N ILE A 4 1.94 8.17 8.76
CA ILE A 4 2.40 7.71 7.45
C ILE A 4 1.52 6.53 7.00
N LEU A 5 0.97 6.64 5.79
CA LEU A 5 0.26 5.54 5.13
C LEU A 5 1.13 4.93 4.03
N ILE A 6 1.43 3.65 4.14
CA ILE A 6 1.98 2.84 3.06
C ILE A 6 0.81 2.13 2.37
N LEU A 7 0.71 2.27 1.05
CA LEU A 7 -0.26 1.57 0.23
C LEU A 7 0.46 0.52 -0.61
N ILE A 8 0.11 -0.75 -0.45
CA ILE A 8 0.74 -1.87 -1.14
C ILE A 8 -0.29 -2.94 -1.49
N HIS A 9 -0.17 -3.55 -2.67
CA HIS A 9 -1.11 -4.57 -3.15
C HIS A 9 -1.26 -5.75 -2.19
N CYS A 10 -0.13 -6.37 -1.83
CA CYS A 10 -0.07 -7.52 -0.96
C CYS A 10 1.00 -7.28 0.12
N TYR A 11 0.70 -7.70 1.34
CA TYR A 11 1.59 -7.69 2.48
C TYR A 11 1.46 -9.02 3.23
N TYR A 12 2.32 -9.25 4.22
CA TYR A 12 2.30 -10.46 5.06
C TYR A 12 0.89 -10.71 5.62
N PRO A 13 0.42 -11.97 5.70
CA PRO A 13 1.17 -13.23 5.48
C PRO A 13 1.40 -13.61 4.01
N GLY A 14 0.99 -12.78 3.05
CA GLY A 14 1.27 -12.99 1.64
C GLY A 14 2.75 -13.06 1.30
N TYR A 15 3.07 -13.85 0.29
CA TYR A 15 4.45 -14.09 -0.16
C TYR A 15 4.59 -14.03 -1.68
N LYS A 16 3.49 -14.14 -2.45
CA LYS A 16 3.55 -14.24 -3.92
C LYS A 16 3.94 -12.94 -4.63
N ALA A 17 3.86 -11.78 -3.98
CA ALA A 17 4.26 -10.50 -4.59
C ALA A 17 5.78 -10.28 -4.65
N GLY A 18 6.57 -11.12 -3.97
CA GLY A 18 8.04 -11.05 -3.98
C GLY A 18 8.60 -9.79 -3.31
N GLY A 19 9.26 -8.92 -4.09
CA GLY A 19 10.11 -7.83 -3.59
C GLY A 19 9.42 -6.72 -2.78
N PRO A 20 8.29 -6.13 -3.23
CA PRO A 20 7.72 -4.94 -2.59
C PRO A 20 7.37 -5.12 -1.10
N GLN A 21 6.81 -6.28 -0.73
CA GLN A 21 6.42 -6.57 0.66
C GLN A 21 7.64 -6.68 1.60
N ASN A 22 8.79 -7.18 1.10
CA ASN A 22 10.04 -7.25 1.85
C ASN A 22 10.60 -5.86 2.11
N THR A 23 10.58 -4.98 1.09
CA THR A 23 10.99 -3.57 1.25
C THR A 23 10.15 -2.86 2.30
N VAL A 24 8.82 -3.02 2.25
CA VAL A 24 7.92 -2.42 3.25
C VAL A 24 8.17 -2.98 4.64
N LYS A 25 8.38 -4.29 4.78
CA LYS A 25 8.72 -4.92 6.07
C LYS A 25 10.01 -4.32 6.66
N GLN A 26 11.06 -4.17 5.87
CA GLN A 26 12.32 -3.54 6.30
C GLN A 26 12.12 -2.08 6.76
N ILE A 27 11.27 -1.32 6.05
CA ILE A 27 10.89 0.04 6.46
C ILE A 27 10.21 0.02 7.83
N VAL A 28 9.26 -0.89 8.05
CA VAL A 28 8.54 -1.03 9.32
C VAL A 28 9.48 -1.46 10.44
N GLU A 29 10.37 -2.41 10.21
CA GLU A 29 11.33 -2.89 11.21
C GLU A 29 12.30 -1.78 11.62
N THR A 30 12.78 -1.00 10.65
CA THR A 30 13.76 0.08 10.88
C THR A 30 13.15 1.32 11.53
N TYR A 31 11.94 1.73 11.08
CA TYR A 31 11.36 3.03 11.41
C TYR A 31 10.04 2.96 12.18
N GLY A 32 9.38 1.81 12.27
CA GLY A 32 8.05 1.69 12.90
C GLY A 32 8.01 2.08 14.37
N ASN A 33 9.11 1.91 15.11
CA ASN A 33 9.22 2.36 16.50
C ASN A 33 9.44 3.89 16.64
N LYS A 34 9.84 4.56 15.56
CA LYS A 34 10.17 6.00 15.52
C LYS A 34 9.11 6.81 14.77
N SER A 35 8.13 6.17 14.14
CA SER A 35 7.17 6.79 13.24
C SER A 35 5.86 6.03 13.25
N ASN A 36 4.74 6.76 13.13
CA ASN A 36 3.41 6.15 13.11
C ASN A 36 3.12 5.59 11.71
N ILE A 37 3.60 4.37 11.44
CA ILE A 37 3.42 3.69 10.16
C ILE A 37 2.14 2.84 10.16
N SER A 38 1.33 3.06 9.15
CA SER A 38 0.16 2.24 8.84
C SER A 38 0.23 1.72 7.42
N ILE A 39 -0.22 0.48 7.19
CA ILE A 39 -0.22 -0.17 5.88
C ILE A 39 -1.67 -0.48 5.49
N LEU A 40 -2.06 -0.06 4.28
CA LEU A 40 -3.32 -0.46 3.67
C LEU A 40 -3.02 -1.42 2.52
N THR A 41 -3.67 -2.58 2.54
CA THR A 41 -3.38 -3.69 1.61
C THR A 41 -4.61 -4.54 1.33
N LYS A 42 -4.55 -5.44 0.34
CA LYS A 42 -5.61 -6.43 0.12
C LYS A 42 -5.54 -7.56 1.15
N ASN A 43 -6.67 -8.22 1.38
CA ASN A 43 -6.80 -9.30 2.35
C ASN A 43 -6.48 -10.70 1.82
N HIS A 44 -5.86 -10.81 0.64
CA HIS A 44 -5.48 -12.07 0.02
C HIS A 44 -4.17 -11.90 -0.73
N ASP A 45 -3.54 -13.00 -1.13
CA ASP A 45 -2.27 -12.97 -1.86
C ASP A 45 -2.48 -12.66 -3.35
N VAL A 46 -1.39 -12.35 -4.05
CA VAL A 46 -1.39 -12.08 -5.48
C VAL A 46 -1.91 -13.30 -6.24
N GLY A 47 -2.91 -13.07 -7.10
CA GLY A 47 -3.56 -14.11 -7.91
C GLY A 47 -4.56 -14.97 -7.15
N GLU A 48 -4.64 -14.83 -5.83
CA GLU A 48 -5.60 -15.57 -5.01
C GLU A 48 -6.92 -14.81 -4.84
N LYS A 49 -8.00 -15.55 -4.56
CA LYS A 49 -9.30 -14.97 -4.17
C LYS A 49 -9.65 -15.26 -2.72
N THR A 50 -9.00 -16.25 -2.13
CA THR A 50 -9.24 -16.68 -0.76
C THR A 50 -8.57 -15.69 0.20
N PRO A 51 -9.32 -15.04 1.08
CA PRO A 51 -8.75 -14.17 2.11
C PRO A 51 -7.85 -14.93 3.07
N TYR A 52 -6.89 -14.22 3.67
CA TYR A 52 -6.15 -14.70 4.82
C TYR A 52 -7.07 -14.93 6.03
N GLU A 53 -6.71 -15.88 6.89
CA GLU A 53 -7.40 -16.15 8.16
C GLU A 53 -7.05 -15.10 9.22
N LEU A 54 -7.46 -13.85 9.00
CA LEU A 54 -7.25 -12.72 9.89
C LEU A 54 -8.41 -11.72 9.82
N GLU A 55 -8.44 -10.78 10.77
CA GLU A 55 -9.45 -9.74 10.75
C GLU A 55 -9.26 -8.79 9.56
N THR A 56 -10.36 -8.52 8.83
CA THR A 56 -10.34 -7.66 7.64
C THR A 56 -11.14 -6.38 7.88
N ASN A 57 -10.79 -5.33 7.14
CA ASN A 57 -11.45 -4.02 7.16
C ASN A 57 -11.37 -3.27 8.51
N CYS A 58 -10.55 -3.73 9.45
CA CYS A 58 -10.14 -3.06 10.68
C CYS A 58 -8.61 -2.81 10.66
N TRP A 59 -8.11 -2.00 11.59
CA TRP A 59 -6.67 -1.82 11.79
C TRP A 59 -6.20 -2.80 12.86
N ILE A 60 -5.26 -3.69 12.51
CA ILE A 60 -4.63 -4.64 13.43
C ILE A 60 -3.13 -4.36 13.55
N LEU A 61 -2.49 -4.80 14.63
CA LEU A 61 -1.05 -4.64 14.81
C LEU A 61 -0.30 -5.80 14.14
N VAL A 62 0.68 -5.50 13.28
CA VAL A 62 1.57 -6.50 12.66
C VAL A 62 3.00 -5.99 12.75
N GLY A 63 3.79 -6.59 13.64
CA GLY A 63 5.11 -6.05 13.99
C GLY A 63 5.02 -4.63 14.55
N ASN A 64 5.81 -3.71 14.00
CA ASN A 64 5.87 -2.31 14.43
C ASN A 64 4.95 -1.37 13.60
N ALA A 65 3.93 -1.89 12.93
CA ALA A 65 2.98 -1.10 12.13
C ALA A 65 1.53 -1.55 12.32
N LYS A 66 0.59 -0.63 12.10
CA LYS A 66 -0.83 -0.95 11.99
C LYS A 66 -1.16 -1.35 10.56
N VAL A 67 -1.78 -2.50 10.34
CA VAL A 67 -2.13 -2.97 9.00
C VAL A 67 -3.64 -3.12 8.88
N LYS A 68 -4.18 -2.69 7.74
CA LYS A 68 -5.58 -2.87 7.39
C LYS A 68 -5.67 -3.62 6.07
N TYR A 69 -6.16 -4.85 6.18
CA TYR A 69 -6.43 -5.74 5.07
C TYR A 69 -7.85 -5.49 4.57
N LEU A 70 -8.00 -4.89 3.40
CA LEU A 70 -9.30 -4.66 2.79
C LEU A 70 -9.71 -5.85 1.93
N SER A 71 -10.98 -6.23 2.02
CA SER A 71 -11.57 -7.13 1.01
C SER A 71 -11.67 -6.44 -0.34
N ASP A 72 -11.74 -7.18 -1.43
CA ASP A 72 -11.90 -6.61 -2.79
C ASP A 72 -13.08 -5.64 -2.88
N LYS A 73 -14.22 -5.95 -2.24
CA LYS A 73 -15.39 -5.07 -2.18
C LYS A 73 -15.08 -3.72 -1.51
N LYS A 74 -14.14 -3.69 -0.57
CA LYS A 74 -13.75 -2.50 0.19
C LYS A 74 -12.48 -1.85 -0.35
N TYR A 75 -11.68 -2.53 -1.17
CA TYR A 75 -10.50 -1.97 -1.84
C TYR A 75 -10.91 -1.07 -3.02
N ASN A 76 -11.48 0.08 -2.69
CA ASN A 76 -12.12 0.99 -3.64
C ASN A 76 -11.84 2.46 -3.29
N LEU A 77 -12.30 3.36 -4.18
CA LEU A 77 -12.11 4.80 -4.06
C LEU A 77 -12.59 5.36 -2.71
N LYS A 78 -13.71 4.87 -2.16
CA LYS A 78 -14.27 5.39 -0.90
C LYS A 78 -13.35 5.07 0.28
N SER A 79 -12.91 3.82 0.41
CA SER A 79 -12.02 3.41 1.51
C SER A 79 -10.65 4.07 1.40
N ILE A 80 -10.10 4.14 0.18
CA ILE A 80 -8.80 4.76 -0.07
C ILE A 80 -8.88 6.28 0.14
N SER A 81 -9.97 6.95 -0.24
CA SER A 81 -10.18 8.38 0.05
C SER A 81 -10.30 8.65 1.55
N LYS A 82 -10.94 7.75 2.30
CA LYS A 82 -10.99 7.85 3.76
C LYS A 82 -9.58 7.73 4.36
N ALA A 83 -8.80 6.75 3.93
CA ALA A 83 -7.41 6.62 4.34
C ALA A 83 -6.59 7.86 3.94
N TYR A 84 -6.70 8.36 2.70
CA TYR A 84 -6.02 9.58 2.26
C TYR A 84 -6.27 10.76 3.20
N LYS A 85 -7.50 10.92 3.73
CA LYS A 85 -7.85 12.02 4.64
C LYS A 85 -7.24 11.86 6.04
N ASP A 86 -7.11 10.64 6.54
CA ASP A 86 -6.72 10.34 7.92
C ASP A 86 -5.20 10.36 8.16
N PHE A 87 -4.37 10.36 7.11
CA PHE A 87 -2.90 10.29 7.21
C PHE A 87 -2.22 11.54 6.63
N ASP A 88 -1.03 11.91 7.10
CA ASP A 88 -0.34 13.14 6.69
C ASP A 88 0.56 12.95 5.47
N MET A 89 1.12 11.75 5.33
CA MET A 89 2.08 11.36 4.29
C MET A 89 1.67 10.01 3.73
N ILE A 90 1.87 9.83 2.43
CA ILE A 90 1.50 8.60 1.72
C ILE A 90 2.67 8.11 0.90
N TYR A 91 2.94 6.80 1.00
CA TYR A 91 3.94 6.09 0.22
C TYR A 91 3.25 4.93 -0.52
N ALA A 92 3.05 5.09 -1.83
CA ALA A 92 2.38 4.11 -2.67
C ALA A 92 3.40 3.21 -3.38
N CYS A 93 3.23 1.90 -3.25
CA CYS A 93 4.15 0.88 -3.74
C CYS A 93 3.66 0.34 -5.09
N GLY A 94 4.38 0.66 -6.17
CA GLY A 94 4.07 0.23 -7.53
C GLY A 94 3.16 1.21 -8.27
N ILE A 95 3.58 1.67 -9.44
CA ILE A 95 2.90 2.74 -10.20
C ILE A 95 1.60 2.25 -10.84
N PHE A 96 1.60 1.00 -11.31
CA PHE A 96 0.45 0.39 -12.01
C PHE A 96 -0.56 -0.26 -11.06
N GLU A 97 -0.33 -0.20 -9.75
CA GLU A 97 -1.26 -0.76 -8.78
C GLU A 97 -2.54 0.05 -8.71
N VAL A 98 -3.68 -0.64 -8.66
CA VAL A 98 -5.02 -0.01 -8.57
C VAL A 98 -5.07 0.97 -7.38
N GLY A 99 -4.47 0.61 -6.25
CA GLY A 99 -4.40 1.49 -5.09
C GLY A 99 -3.65 2.79 -5.39
N THR A 100 -2.49 2.69 -6.05
CA THR A 100 -1.67 3.84 -6.45
C THR A 100 -2.40 4.73 -7.45
N ILE A 101 -3.07 4.15 -8.44
CA ILE A 101 -3.87 4.93 -9.40
C ILE A 101 -4.99 5.69 -8.68
N LEU A 102 -5.72 5.01 -7.79
CA LEU A 102 -6.80 5.63 -7.02
C LEU A 102 -6.27 6.76 -6.11
N ILE A 103 -5.14 6.55 -5.43
CA ILE A 103 -4.58 7.57 -4.54
C ILE A 103 -4.06 8.79 -5.33
N LEU A 104 -3.51 8.59 -6.52
CA LEU A 104 -3.09 9.67 -7.41
C LEU A 104 -4.28 10.51 -7.89
N ILE A 105 -5.38 9.84 -8.28
CA ILE A 105 -6.65 10.51 -8.63
C ILE A 105 -7.14 11.34 -7.44
N ILE A 106 -7.25 10.74 -6.25
CA ILE A 106 -7.69 11.43 -5.03
C ILE A 106 -6.79 12.65 -4.75
N HIS A 107 -5.47 12.46 -4.82
CA HIS A 107 -4.50 13.51 -4.57
C HIS A 107 -4.63 14.68 -5.57
N ARG A 108 -4.81 14.37 -6.86
CA ARG A 108 -5.02 15.38 -7.92
C ARG A 108 -6.23 16.27 -7.65
N PHE A 109 -7.33 15.68 -7.14
CA PHE A 109 -8.57 16.39 -6.84
C PHE A 109 -8.67 16.92 -5.40
N SER A 110 -7.62 16.79 -4.58
CA SER A 110 -7.62 17.26 -3.18
C SER A 110 -7.41 18.77 -3.00
N GLY A 111 -7.33 19.54 -4.09
CA GLY A 111 -7.23 21.01 -4.06
C GLY A 111 -5.92 21.51 -3.42
N LYS A 112 -6.01 22.56 -2.58
CA LYS A 112 -4.86 23.23 -1.96
C LYS A 112 -4.26 22.51 -0.74
N LYS A 113 -4.92 21.48 -0.19
CA LYS A 113 -4.45 20.67 0.96
C LYS A 113 -3.75 19.40 0.48
N LYS A 114 -2.72 19.56 -0.37
CA LYS A 114 -1.94 18.42 -0.86
C LYS A 114 -1.03 17.89 0.23
N LYS A 115 -1.04 16.57 0.35
CA LYS A 115 -0.21 15.82 1.29
C LYS A 115 1.06 15.36 0.60
N ASP A 116 2.10 15.07 1.37
CA ASP A 116 3.30 14.49 0.80
C ASP A 116 2.96 13.09 0.27
N LEU A 117 2.95 12.91 -1.07
CA LEU A 117 2.65 11.66 -1.74
C LEU A 117 3.87 11.22 -2.55
N TYR A 118 4.41 10.05 -2.20
CA TYR A 118 5.53 9.43 -2.88
C TYR A 118 5.05 8.15 -3.54
N VAL A 119 5.53 7.89 -4.75
CA VAL A 119 5.23 6.66 -5.49
C VAL A 119 6.54 5.96 -5.79
N ALA A 120 6.65 4.72 -5.34
CA ALA A 120 7.80 3.87 -5.61
C ALA A 120 7.58 3.10 -6.91
N SER A 121 8.58 3.10 -7.79
CA SER A 121 8.55 2.33 -9.04
C SER A 121 8.58 0.82 -8.80
N MET A 122 9.13 0.35 -7.68
CA MET A 122 9.21 -1.07 -7.32
C MET A 122 9.78 -1.97 -8.42
N GLY A 123 10.75 -1.46 -9.19
CA GLY A 123 11.45 -2.23 -10.23
C GLY A 123 10.73 -2.36 -11.58
N VAL A 124 9.53 -1.78 -11.74
CA VAL A 124 8.73 -1.89 -12.98
C VAL A 124 9.35 -1.19 -14.20
N PHE A 125 10.36 -0.34 -13.99
CA PHE A 125 11.13 0.29 -15.07
C PHE A 125 12.53 -0.30 -15.25
N SER A 126 12.80 -1.46 -14.65
CA SER A 126 14.05 -2.18 -14.91
C SER A 126 14.08 -2.67 -16.36
N LYS A 127 15.28 -2.84 -16.94
CA LYS A 127 15.45 -3.34 -18.31
C LYS A 127 14.71 -4.66 -18.53
N GLY A 128 14.79 -5.59 -17.58
CA GLY A 128 14.11 -6.89 -17.67
C GLY A 128 12.58 -6.79 -17.58
N ALA A 129 12.04 -5.80 -16.88
CA ALA A 129 10.59 -5.57 -16.85
C ALA A 129 10.10 -4.92 -18.14
N LEU A 130 10.84 -3.95 -18.68
CA LEU A 130 10.48 -3.27 -19.93
C LEU A 130 10.51 -4.22 -21.13
N SER A 131 11.47 -5.16 -21.19
CA SER A 131 11.54 -6.14 -22.28
C SER A 131 10.34 -7.08 -22.37
N LEU A 132 9.52 -7.21 -21.31
CA LEU A 132 8.27 -7.99 -21.34
C LEU A 132 7.12 -7.26 -22.05
N LEU A 133 7.25 -5.96 -22.28
CA LEU A 133 6.27 -5.16 -23.02
C LEU A 133 6.56 -5.15 -24.53
N ASP A 134 7.79 -5.51 -24.91
CA ASP A 134 8.27 -5.53 -26.30
C ASP A 134 8.10 -6.92 -26.98
N SER A 135 7.53 -7.91 -26.27
CA SER A 135 7.29 -9.28 -26.73
C SER A 135 5.84 -9.51 -27.14
#